data_AF-A0A7Y5LAC0-F1
#
_entry.id   AF-A0A7Y5LAC0-F1
#
_cell.length_a   1.000
_cell.length_b   1.000
_cell.length_c   1.000
_cell.angle_alpha   90.00
_cell.angle_beta   90.00
_cell.angle_gamma   90.00
#
_symmetry.space_group_name_H-M   'P 1'
#
loop_
_entity.id
_entity.type
_entity.pdbx_description
1 polymer ?
#
loop_
_entity_poly.entity_id
_entity_poly.type
_entity_poly.pdbx_seq_one_letter_code
_entity_poly.pdbx_strand_id
1 'polypeptide(L)'
;MPIHILGIDAAWTAHQPSGVALLCARKNAKPELLALSRSYDEFLAGGRLAEIDWRNRVRGCPPPINALLSQCRKLTGAWPQIIALDIPLSPKPLRGRRVCDNAVTSAYVSRGAGTHTPNAQRPGPISASLFHQLCAAGYRWHTHGAAPRAKRVFLETYPHPAIIELMRLPMRLAYKTAR
;
A
#
# COMPACT_ATOMS: atom_id res chain seq x y z
N MET A 1 -18.68 -8.57 11.51
CA MET A 1 -17.75 -7.59 12.12
C MET A 1 -17.06 -6.83 10.99
N PRO A 2 -16.82 -5.51 11.13
CA PRO A 2 -16.01 -4.77 10.17
C PRO A 2 -14.57 -5.26 10.17
N ILE A 3 -13.89 -5.14 9.04
CA ILE A 3 -12.44 -5.29 8.91
C ILE A 3 -11.82 -3.92 8.60
N HIS A 4 -10.67 -3.65 9.17
CA HIS A 4 -9.89 -2.44 8.91
C HIS A 4 -8.71 -2.76 8.01
N ILE A 5 -8.52 -1.93 7.00
CA ILE A 5 -7.52 -2.11 5.95
C ILE A 5 -6.65 -0.86 5.92
N LEU A 6 -5.34 -1.01 6.08
CA LEU A 6 -4.37 0.06 5.90
C LEU A 6 -3.75 -0.06 4.51
N GLY A 7 -4.03 0.88 3.63
CA GLY A 7 -3.37 1.03 2.33
C GLY A 7 -2.19 1.98 2.42
N ILE A 8 -1.06 1.61 1.83
CA ILE A 8 0.14 2.46 1.73
C ILE A 8 0.59 2.49 0.27
N ASP A 9 0.51 3.67 -0.35
CA ASP A 9 1.18 3.98 -1.61
C ASP A 9 2.64 4.35 -1.29
N ALA A 10 3.51 3.35 -1.29
CA ALA A 10 4.84 3.47 -0.74
C ALA A 10 5.80 4.06 -1.78
N ALA A 11 6.37 5.22 -1.43
CA ALA A 11 7.49 5.75 -2.19
C ALA A 11 8.70 4.82 -2.06
N TRP A 12 9.41 4.59 -3.16
CA TRP A 12 10.59 3.72 -3.19
C TRP A 12 11.85 4.38 -2.59
N THR A 13 11.70 5.52 -1.90
CA THR A 13 12.80 6.32 -1.34
C THR A 13 12.41 6.86 0.03
N ALA A 14 13.39 7.20 0.86
CA ALA A 14 13.15 7.73 2.20
C ALA A 14 12.64 9.18 2.24
N HIS A 15 12.81 9.95 1.16
CA HIS A 15 12.56 11.39 1.15
C HIS A 15 11.30 11.79 0.39
N GLN A 16 10.78 10.92 -0.47
CA GLN A 16 9.49 11.12 -1.12
C GLN A 16 8.36 10.64 -0.19
N PRO A 17 7.25 11.39 -0.11
CA PRO A 17 6.15 11.05 0.78
C PRO A 17 5.41 9.79 0.28
N SER A 18 4.95 8.96 1.22
CA SER A 18 4.12 7.79 0.94
C SER A 18 2.69 8.07 1.37
N GLY A 19 1.73 7.87 0.49
CA GLY A 19 0.30 8.05 0.79
C GLY A 19 -0.20 6.95 1.72
N VAL A 20 -1.10 7.29 2.65
CA VAL A 20 -1.69 6.35 3.60
C VAL A 20 -3.21 6.50 3.61
N ALA A 21 -3.92 5.38 3.52
CA ALA A 21 -5.37 5.34 3.63
C ALA A 21 -5.81 4.27 4.64
N LEU A 22 -6.76 4.61 5.50
CA LEU A 22 -7.39 3.66 6.42
C LEU A 22 -8.85 3.47 6.01
N LEU A 23 -9.22 2.23 5.74
CA LEU A 23 -10.57 1.86 5.34
C LEU A 23 -11.23 0.94 6.36
N CYS A 24 -12.55 1.05 6.47
CA CYS A 24 -13.41 0.09 7.15
C CYS A 24 -14.29 -0.61 6.12
N ALA A 25 -14.18 -1.93 6.02
CA ALA A 25 -14.99 -2.74 5.11
C ALA A 25 -15.95 -3.64 5.90
N ARG A 26 -17.19 -3.73 5.44
CA ARG A 26 -18.21 -4.63 5.97
C ARG A 26 -18.71 -5.53 4.85
N LYS A 27 -19.13 -6.75 5.20
CA LYS A 27 -19.73 -7.66 4.23
C LYS A 27 -20.95 -6.99 3.59
N ASN A 28 -21.07 -7.08 2.27
CA ASN A 28 -22.16 -6.52 1.48
C ASN A 28 -22.36 -4.99 1.59
N ALA A 29 -21.31 -4.24 1.95
CA ALA A 29 -21.35 -2.78 1.99
C ALA A 29 -20.16 -2.19 1.24
N LYS A 30 -20.31 -0.94 0.79
CA LYS A 30 -19.19 -0.16 0.26
C LYS A 30 -18.17 0.10 1.39
N PRO A 31 -16.86 -0.06 1.14
CA PRO A 31 -15.85 0.34 2.11
C PRO A 31 -15.94 1.83 2.42
N GLU A 32 -15.77 2.16 3.69
CA GLU A 32 -15.73 3.54 4.19
C GLU A 32 -14.27 3.98 4.34
N LEU A 33 -13.94 5.18 3.85
CA LEU A 33 -12.64 5.81 4.04
C LEU A 33 -12.64 6.57 5.38
N LEU A 34 -11.87 6.06 6.35
CA LEU A 34 -11.80 6.65 7.68
C LEU A 34 -10.71 7.72 7.81
N ALA A 35 -9.60 7.54 7.12
CA ALA A 35 -8.48 8.48 7.11
C ALA A 35 -7.74 8.41 5.78
N LEU A 36 -7.24 9.56 5.32
CA LEU A 36 -6.40 9.71 4.15
C LEU A 36 -5.32 10.74 4.45
N SER A 37 -4.10 10.47 4.04
CA SER A 37 -2.98 11.40 4.15
C SER A 37 -1.97 11.18 3.05
N ARG A 38 -1.16 12.20 2.78
CA ARG A 38 -0.16 12.18 1.70
C ARG A 38 1.20 11.71 2.17
N SER A 39 1.43 11.73 3.49
CA SER A 39 2.64 11.23 4.13
C SER A 39 2.32 10.46 5.42
N TYR A 40 3.33 9.76 5.96
CA TYR A 40 3.23 9.15 7.28
C TYR A 40 3.00 10.20 8.38
N ASP A 41 3.72 11.33 8.34
CA ASP A 41 3.59 12.39 9.35
C ASP A 41 2.18 12.98 9.40
N GLU A 42 1.57 13.25 8.24
CA GLU A 42 0.18 13.71 8.16
C GLU A 42 -0.81 12.67 8.72
N PHE A 43 -0.55 11.38 8.48
CA PHE A 43 -1.38 10.32 9.05
C PHE A 43 -1.31 10.33 10.58
N LEU A 44 -0.09 10.43 11.11
CA LEU A 44 0.18 10.43 12.55
C LEU A 44 -0.36 11.68 13.25
N ALA A 45 -0.50 12.80 12.53
CA ALA A 45 -1.09 14.04 13.03
C ALA A 45 -2.62 14.01 13.13
N GLY A 46 -3.30 13.05 12.49
CA GLY A 46 -4.77 12.94 12.53
C GLY A 46 -5.41 12.42 11.25
N GLY A 47 -4.74 12.57 10.10
CA GLY A 47 -5.08 11.89 8.85
C GLY A 47 -6.51 12.13 8.32
N ARG A 48 -7.13 13.28 8.60
CA ARG A 48 -8.50 13.56 8.15
C ARG A 48 -8.50 14.19 6.77
N LEU A 49 -9.38 13.68 5.89
CA LEU A 49 -9.53 14.14 4.51
C LEU A 49 -9.74 15.67 4.40
N ALA A 50 -10.49 16.25 5.33
CA ALA A 50 -10.83 17.68 5.34
C ALA A 50 -9.62 18.61 5.63
N GLU A 51 -8.50 18.06 6.12
CA GLU A 51 -7.33 18.83 6.56
C GLU A 51 -6.16 18.75 5.56
N ILE A 52 -6.34 18.08 4.41
CA ILE A 52 -5.27 17.90 3.42
C ILE A 52 -5.14 19.14 2.53
N ASP A 53 -4.03 19.87 2.68
CA ASP A 53 -3.69 21.01 1.81
C ASP A 53 -2.88 20.59 0.57
N TRP A 54 -3.58 20.25 -0.51
CA TRP A 54 -3.01 19.84 -1.80
C TRP A 54 -2.07 20.86 -2.47
N ARG A 55 -2.07 22.11 -2.04
CA ARG A 55 -1.19 23.15 -2.63
C ARG A 55 0.25 23.03 -2.15
N ASN A 56 0.46 22.45 -0.97
CA ASN A 56 1.76 22.34 -0.34
C ASN A 56 2.39 20.97 -0.51
N ARG A 57 3.72 20.95 -0.62
CA ARG A 57 4.50 19.70 -0.63
C ARG A 57 4.67 19.18 0.80
N VAL A 58 4.52 17.86 0.95
CA VAL A 58 4.82 17.15 2.20
C VAL A 58 6.17 16.46 2.09
N ARG A 59 6.89 16.38 3.22
CA ARG A 59 8.15 15.64 3.29
C ARG A 59 7.89 14.14 3.43
N GLY A 60 8.77 13.34 2.84
CA GLY A 60 8.83 11.91 3.10
C GLY A 60 9.73 11.58 4.29
N CYS A 61 9.47 10.42 4.86
CA CYS A 61 10.31 9.79 5.87
C CYS A 61 10.28 8.26 5.70
N PRO A 62 11.25 7.52 6.27
CA PRO A 62 11.17 6.06 6.36
C PRO A 62 9.90 5.61 7.07
N PRO A 63 9.35 4.42 6.73
CA PRO A 63 8.06 3.96 7.25
C PRO A 63 8.10 3.69 8.76
N PRO A 64 7.26 4.37 9.58
CA PRO A 64 7.21 4.16 11.03
C PRO A 64 6.07 3.18 11.39
N ILE A 65 6.18 1.90 11.02
CA ILE A 65 5.06 0.94 11.06
C ILE A 65 4.39 0.88 12.45
N ASN A 66 5.15 0.79 13.54
CA ASN A 66 4.57 0.71 14.88
C ASN A 66 3.72 1.95 15.22
N ALA A 67 4.14 3.14 14.78
CA ALA A 67 3.39 4.37 14.98
C ALA A 67 2.11 4.39 14.13
N LEU A 68 2.19 3.97 12.86
CA LEU A 68 1.02 3.87 11.98
C LEU A 68 -0.03 2.90 12.54
N LEU A 69 0.42 1.73 12.99
CA LEU A 69 -0.45 0.72 13.60
C LEU A 69 -1.11 1.24 14.88
N SER A 70 -0.35 1.95 15.72
CA SER A 70 -0.87 2.58 16.94
C SER A 70 -1.91 3.64 16.61
N GLN A 71 -1.68 4.43 15.56
CA GLN A 71 -2.63 5.43 15.08
C GLN A 71 -3.92 4.80 14.53
N CYS A 72 -3.81 3.71 13.78
CA CYS A 72 -4.98 2.94 13.33
C CYS A 72 -5.83 2.46 14.52
N ARG A 73 -5.18 1.95 15.57
CA ARG A 73 -5.87 1.53 16.80
C ARG A 73 -6.53 2.69 17.53
N LYS A 74 -5.91 3.87 17.58
CA LYS A 74 -6.53 5.07 18.15
C LYS A 74 -7.79 5.49 17.37
N LEU A 75 -7.74 5.44 16.04
CA LEU A 75 -8.85 5.86 15.18
C LEU A 75 -10.02 4.86 15.16
N THR A 76 -9.76 3.57 15.33
CA THR A 76 -10.76 2.51 15.08
C THR A 76 -11.06 1.61 16.28
N GLY A 77 -10.27 1.72 17.36
CA GLY A 77 -10.28 0.77 18.47
C GLY A 77 -9.63 -0.58 18.15
N ALA A 78 -9.17 -0.83 16.92
CA ALA A 78 -8.64 -2.12 16.48
C ALA A 78 -7.36 -1.98 15.65
N TRP A 79 -6.57 -3.05 15.61
CA TRP A 79 -5.47 -3.17 14.64
C TRP A 79 -6.04 -3.47 13.25
N PRO A 80 -5.43 -2.97 12.16
CA PRO A 80 -5.84 -3.36 10.81
C PRO A 80 -5.64 -4.87 10.60
N GLN A 81 -6.61 -5.53 9.96
CA GLN A 81 -6.50 -6.95 9.63
C GLN A 81 -5.68 -7.15 8.35
N ILE A 82 -5.70 -6.16 7.45
CA ILE A 82 -5.03 -6.22 6.16
C ILE A 82 -4.19 -4.95 5.99
N ILE A 83 -2.95 -5.13 5.55
CA ILE A 83 -2.07 -4.03 5.13
C ILE A 83 -1.73 -4.25 3.66
N ALA A 84 -2.20 -3.33 2.81
CA ALA A 84 -2.02 -3.35 1.36
C ALA A 84 -0.92 -2.35 0.98
N LEU A 85 0.10 -2.81 0.26
CA LEU A 85 1.30 -2.03 -0.03
C LEU A 85 1.50 -1.93 -1.55
N ASP A 86 1.60 -0.71 -2.10
CA ASP A 86 2.05 -0.47 -3.48
C ASP A 86 3.59 -0.41 -3.54
N ILE A 87 4.21 -1.56 -3.32
CA ILE A 87 5.65 -1.75 -3.48
C ILE A 87 5.94 -3.24 -3.61
N PRO A 88 6.91 -3.66 -4.44
CA PRO A 88 7.30 -5.06 -4.48
C PRO A 88 7.78 -5.55 -3.11
N LEU A 89 7.31 -6.71 -2.65
CA LEU A 89 7.70 -7.30 -1.37
C LEU A 89 8.41 -8.64 -1.57
N SER A 90 9.41 -8.91 -0.74
CA SER A 90 10.10 -10.20 -0.75
C SER A 90 10.87 -10.42 0.55
N PRO A 91 10.94 -11.67 1.07
CA PRO A 91 11.78 -12.03 2.20
C PRO A 91 13.27 -12.05 1.83
N LYS A 92 13.60 -12.04 0.54
CA LYS A 92 14.96 -12.05 0.00
C LYS A 92 15.14 -10.89 -0.98
N PRO A 93 16.38 -10.42 -1.21
CA PRO A 93 16.63 -9.39 -2.23
C PRO A 93 16.05 -9.77 -3.60
N LEU A 94 15.33 -8.85 -4.22
CA LEU A 94 14.78 -9.02 -5.56
C LEU A 94 15.90 -8.86 -6.59
N ARG A 95 16.10 -9.88 -7.44
CA ARG A 95 17.16 -9.90 -8.47
C ARG A 95 16.64 -9.66 -9.89
N GLY A 96 15.33 -9.49 -10.04
CA GLY A 96 14.67 -9.30 -11.33
C GLY A 96 13.17 -9.49 -11.21
N ARG A 97 12.51 -9.61 -12.36
CA ARG A 97 11.06 -9.81 -12.46
C ARG A 97 10.66 -11.18 -11.92
N ARG A 98 9.59 -11.21 -11.13
CA ARG A 98 8.94 -12.43 -10.63
C ARG A 98 7.88 -12.90 -11.62
N VAL A 99 7.42 -14.13 -11.44
CA VAL A 99 6.32 -14.71 -12.23
C VAL A 99 5.07 -13.83 -12.15
N CYS A 100 4.74 -13.28 -10.98
CA CYS A 100 3.61 -12.36 -10.81
C CYS A 100 3.81 -11.04 -11.60
N ASP A 101 5.02 -10.47 -11.58
CA ASP A 101 5.33 -9.23 -12.31
C ASP A 101 5.17 -9.43 -13.84
N ASN A 102 5.60 -10.59 -14.33
CA ASN A 102 5.41 -10.97 -15.73
C ASN A 102 3.93 -11.16 -16.06
N ALA A 103 3.19 -11.91 -15.24
CA ALA A 103 1.77 -12.18 -15.47
C ALA A 103 0.92 -10.89 -15.48
N VAL A 104 1.12 -10.01 -14.50
CA VAL A 104 0.42 -8.71 -14.44
C VAL A 104 0.78 -7.85 -15.64
N THR A 105 2.06 -7.78 -16.01
CA THR A 105 2.46 -6.99 -17.18
C THR A 105 1.88 -7.54 -18.47
N SER A 106 1.92 -8.85 -18.68
CA SER A 106 1.32 -9.47 -19.87
C SER A 106 -0.17 -9.15 -20.00
N ALA A 107 -0.90 -9.11 -18.88
CA ALA A 107 -2.33 -8.79 -18.88
C ALA A 107 -2.66 -7.29 -19.05
N TYR A 108 -1.79 -6.39 -18.58
CA TYR A 108 -2.14 -4.96 -18.42
C TYR A 108 -1.22 -3.97 -19.12
N VAL A 109 -0.12 -4.39 -19.75
CA VAL A 109 0.81 -3.48 -20.43
C VAL A 109 0.16 -2.73 -21.59
N SER A 110 -0.67 -3.41 -22.39
CA SER A 110 -1.46 -2.80 -23.46
C SER A 110 -2.43 -1.74 -22.96
N ARG A 111 -2.79 -1.80 -21.67
CA ARG A 111 -3.67 -0.85 -20.97
C ARG A 111 -2.90 0.21 -20.18
N GLY A 112 -1.59 0.31 -20.40
CA GLY A 112 -0.71 1.28 -19.74
C GLY A 112 -0.44 0.99 -18.27
N ALA A 113 -0.70 -0.23 -17.78
CA ALA A 113 -0.63 -0.64 -16.38
C ALA A 113 0.33 -1.82 -16.13
N GLY A 114 1.43 -1.88 -16.90
CA GLY A 114 2.52 -2.83 -16.65
C GLY A 114 3.26 -2.54 -15.34
N THR A 115 3.81 -3.58 -14.71
CA THR A 115 4.59 -3.44 -13.47
C THR A 115 5.99 -2.93 -13.76
N HIS A 116 6.54 -2.11 -12.87
CA HIS A 116 7.96 -1.79 -12.90
C HIS A 116 8.83 -3.02 -12.62
N THR A 117 9.96 -3.13 -13.31
CA THR A 117 10.95 -4.19 -13.08
C THR A 117 11.69 -3.94 -11.77
N PRO A 118 11.57 -4.82 -10.76
CA PRO A 118 12.41 -4.76 -9.58
C PRO A 118 13.86 -5.10 -9.97
N ASN A 119 14.80 -4.48 -9.27
CA ASN A 119 16.22 -4.80 -9.35
C ASN A 119 16.85 -4.74 -7.96
N ALA A 120 18.17 -4.98 -7.88
CA ALA A 120 18.88 -5.02 -6.59
C ALA A 120 18.75 -3.70 -5.81
N GLN A 121 18.61 -2.56 -6.49
CA GLN A 121 18.48 -1.24 -5.88
C GLN A 121 17.02 -0.80 -5.63
N ARG A 122 16.05 -1.38 -6.33
CA ARG A 122 14.64 -0.95 -6.33
C ARG A 122 13.69 -2.15 -6.24
N PRO A 123 12.82 -2.22 -5.21
CA PRO A 123 12.50 -1.20 -4.23
C PRO A 123 13.50 -1.01 -3.08
N GLY A 124 14.56 -1.82 -3.01
CA GLY A 124 15.71 -1.57 -2.14
C GLY A 124 15.38 -1.55 -0.63
N PRO A 125 16.06 -0.69 0.16
CA PRO A 125 15.94 -0.67 1.62
C PRO A 125 14.53 -0.40 2.16
N ILE A 126 13.69 0.35 1.44
CA ILE A 126 12.33 0.67 1.90
C ILE A 126 11.46 -0.57 1.97
N SER A 127 11.47 -1.40 0.92
CA SER A 127 10.70 -2.66 0.90
C SER A 127 11.17 -3.64 1.96
N ALA A 128 12.49 -3.79 2.14
CA ALA A 128 13.06 -4.61 3.20
C ALA A 128 12.60 -4.12 4.59
N SER A 129 12.69 -2.80 4.83
CA SER A 129 12.26 -2.18 6.09
C SER A 129 10.77 -2.42 6.38
N LEU A 130 9.89 -2.20 5.39
CA LEU A 130 8.46 -2.50 5.50
C LEU A 130 8.23 -3.96 5.86
N PHE A 131 8.86 -4.88 5.13
CA PHE A 131 8.70 -6.32 5.34
C PHE A 131 9.11 -6.74 6.75
N HIS A 132 10.30 -6.32 7.20
CA HIS A 132 10.82 -6.67 8.53
C HIS A 132 9.99 -6.06 9.65
N GLN A 133 9.62 -4.77 9.55
CA GLN A 133 8.82 -4.11 10.57
C GLN A 133 7.42 -4.74 10.71
N LEU A 134 6.79 -5.12 9.59
CA LEU A 134 5.48 -5.78 9.61
C LEU A 134 5.55 -7.19 10.21
N CYS A 135 6.59 -7.95 9.89
CA CYS A 135 6.83 -9.25 10.52
C CYS A 135 7.08 -9.11 12.03
N ALA A 136 7.90 -8.14 12.45
CA ALA A 136 8.14 -7.84 13.86
C ALA A 136 6.86 -7.39 14.60
N ALA A 137 5.96 -6.70 13.92
CA ALA A 137 4.63 -6.33 14.44
C ALA A 137 3.62 -7.50 14.45
N GLY A 138 4.03 -8.71 14.07
CA GLY A 138 3.20 -9.91 14.11
C GLY A 138 2.19 -10.01 12.96
N TYR A 139 2.43 -9.32 11.85
CA TYR A 139 1.68 -9.52 10.60
C TYR A 139 2.36 -10.62 9.78
N ARG A 140 1.55 -11.44 9.10
CA ARG A 140 2.06 -12.47 8.20
C ARG A 140 1.99 -12.00 6.76
N TRP A 141 3.06 -12.20 6.01
CA TRP A 141 3.06 -11.96 4.57
C TRP A 141 2.11 -12.95 3.89
N HIS A 142 1.18 -12.44 3.08
CA HIS A 142 0.22 -13.27 2.37
C HIS A 142 0.52 -13.28 0.87
N THR A 143 0.78 -14.48 0.34
CA THR A 143 0.96 -14.78 -1.08
C THR A 143 0.03 -15.91 -1.49
N HIS A 144 -0.22 -16.05 -2.80
CA HIS A 144 -1.02 -17.14 -3.34
C HIS A 144 -0.44 -18.50 -2.90
N GLY A 145 -1.27 -19.37 -2.31
CA GLY A 145 -0.88 -20.70 -1.81
C GLY A 145 -0.58 -20.77 -0.31
N ALA A 146 -0.32 -19.65 0.38
CA ALA A 146 -0.21 -19.63 1.83
C ALA A 146 -1.60 -19.44 2.44
N ALA A 147 -2.29 -20.50 2.83
CA ALA A 147 -3.57 -20.39 3.52
C ALA A 147 -3.36 -19.70 4.89
N PRO A 148 -3.81 -18.45 5.12
CA PRO A 148 -3.68 -17.86 6.43
C PRO A 148 -4.98 -18.10 7.18
N ARG A 149 -4.91 -18.93 8.22
CA ARG A 149 -5.73 -18.74 9.43
C ARG A 149 -5.31 -17.46 10.20
N ALA A 150 -4.46 -16.62 9.62
CA ALA A 150 -3.88 -15.46 10.27
C ALA A 150 -4.87 -14.29 10.30
N LYS A 151 -5.13 -13.77 11.49
CA LYS A 151 -6.05 -12.64 11.71
C LYS A 151 -5.49 -11.29 11.19
N ARG A 152 -4.19 -11.22 10.91
CA ARG A 152 -3.47 -10.02 10.46
C ARG A 152 -2.46 -10.37 9.38
N VAL A 153 -2.62 -9.77 8.21
CA VAL A 153 -1.80 -10.04 7.03
C VAL A 153 -1.35 -8.77 6.34
N PHE A 154 -0.24 -8.86 5.61
CA PHE A 154 0.16 -7.81 4.67
C PHE A 154 0.44 -8.41 3.30
N LEU A 155 0.17 -7.63 2.25
CA LEU A 155 0.28 -8.06 0.86
C LEU A 155 0.68 -6.90 -0.06
N GLU A 156 1.35 -7.26 -1.14
CA GLU A 156 1.65 -6.37 -2.26
C GLU A 156 0.40 -6.19 -3.12
N THR A 157 0.22 -4.99 -3.66
CA THR A 157 -0.89 -4.65 -4.56
C THR A 157 -0.40 -4.12 -5.91
N TYR A 158 -1.28 -4.20 -6.91
CA TYR A 158 -1.09 -3.60 -8.23
C TYR A 158 -2.22 -2.59 -8.46
N PRO A 159 -2.09 -1.34 -7.97
CA PRO A 159 -3.22 -0.41 -7.94
C PRO A 159 -3.70 -0.01 -9.33
N HIS A 160 -2.82 0.09 -10.33
CA HIS A 160 -3.24 0.44 -11.69
C HIS A 160 -4.15 -0.63 -12.32
N PRO A 161 -3.78 -1.93 -12.35
CA PRO A 161 -4.73 -3.00 -12.71
C PRO A 161 -6.02 -2.97 -11.88
N ALA A 162 -5.92 -2.77 -10.55
CA ALA A 162 -7.10 -2.76 -9.69
C ALA A 162 -8.08 -1.63 -10.04
N ILE A 163 -7.59 -0.40 -10.24
CA ILE A 163 -8.41 0.75 -10.64
C ILE A 163 -9.10 0.48 -11.97
N ILE A 164 -8.36 -0.06 -12.94
CA ILE A 164 -8.86 -0.40 -14.26
C ILE A 164 -10.07 -1.35 -14.14
N GLU A 165 -9.96 -2.43 -13.38
CA GLU A 165 -11.03 -3.43 -13.24
C GLU A 165 -12.20 -2.92 -12.39
N LEU A 166 -11.90 -2.27 -11.25
CA LEU A 166 -12.93 -1.76 -10.33
C LEU A 166 -13.77 -0.66 -10.95
N MET A 167 -13.16 0.21 -11.77
CA MET A 167 -13.84 1.33 -12.42
C MET A 167 -14.25 1.02 -13.86
N ARG A 168 -14.02 -0.22 -14.35
CA ARG A 168 -14.29 -0.66 -15.73
C ARG A 168 -13.70 0.28 -16.79
N LEU A 169 -12.47 0.73 -16.56
CA LEU A 169 -11.79 1.66 -17.48
C LEU A 169 -11.15 0.89 -18.64
N PRO A 170 -11.10 1.48 -19.85
CA PRO A 170 -10.40 0.86 -20.97
C PRO A 170 -8.88 0.81 -20.73
N MET A 171 -8.32 1.82 -20.06
CA MET A 171 -6.89 2.05 -19.85
C MET A 171 -6.61 2.56 -18.44
N ARG A 172 -5.33 2.61 -18.04
CA ARG A 172 -4.88 3.22 -16.79
C ARG A 172 -5.38 4.66 -16.66
N LEU A 173 -5.92 5.00 -15.48
CA LEU A 173 -6.29 6.36 -15.13
C LEU A 173 -5.05 7.28 -15.14
N ALA A 174 -5.09 8.33 -15.95
CA ALA A 174 -4.04 9.35 -15.98
C ALA A 174 -4.20 10.29 -14.78
N TYR A 175 -3.26 10.24 -13.84
CA TYR A 175 -3.28 11.08 -12.63
C TYR A 175 -1.98 11.86 -12.41
N LYS A 176 -0.87 11.42 -13.03
CA LYS A 176 0.37 12.20 -13.03
C LYS A 176 0.16 13.33 -14.02
N THR A 177 0.08 14.56 -13.51
CA THR A 177 0.22 15.74 -14.36
C THR A 177 1.60 15.67 -15.02
N ALA A 178 1.62 15.68 -16.34
CA ALA A 178 2.86 15.88 -17.08
C ALA A 178 3.48 17.19 -16.60
N ARG A 179 4.81 17.20 -16.41
CA ARG A 179 5.55 18.46 -16.51
C ARG A 179 5.64 18.85 -17.97
#